data_AF-A0A9D1F3Q4-F1
#
_entry.id   AF-A0A9D1F3Q4-F1
#
_cell.length_a   1.000
_cell.length_b   1.000
_cell.length_c   1.000
_cell.angle_alpha   90.00
_cell.angle_beta   90.00
_cell.angle_gamma   90.00
#
_symmetry.space_group_name_H-M   'P 1'
#
loop_
_entity.id
_entity.type
_entity.pdbx_description
1 polymer ?
#
loop_
_entity_poly.entity_id
_entity_poly.type
_entity_poly.pdbx_seq_one_letter_code
_entity_poly.pdbx_strand_id
1 'polypeptide(L)' 'MQEISVLDLQNLRHLIGGYETTHCKMENYAQAATDPQIKQFFQKSAQAAAQTKQQLLQFL' A
#
# COMPACT_ATOMS: atom_id res chain seq x y z
N MET A 1 0.54 26.29 -4.05
CA MET A 1 0.17 24.89 -4.33
C MET A 1 0.65 24.58 -5.73
N GLN A 2 1.58 23.64 -5.90
CA GLN A 2 1.85 23.12 -7.25
C GLN A 2 0.56 22.51 -7.76
N GLU A 3 0.05 22.99 -8.90
CA GLU A 3 -1.04 22.32 -9.58
C GLU A 3 -0.55 20.93 -9.96
N ILE A 4 -1.14 19.90 -9.37
CA ILE A 4 -0.94 18.53 -9.81
C ILE A 4 -1.47 18.44 -11.24
N SER A 5 -0.63 17.99 -12.18
CA SER A 5 -1.08 17.73 -13.54
C SER A 5 -2.10 16.58 -13.54
N VAL A 6 -2.97 16.53 -14.55
CA VAL A 6 -3.90 15.39 -14.73
C VAL A 6 -3.16 14.06 -14.76
N LEU A 7 -1.96 14.03 -15.35
CA LEU A 7 -1.10 12.85 -15.37
C LEU A 7 -0.60 12.49 -13.97
N ASP A 8 -0.17 13.47 -13.18
CA ASP A 8 0.28 13.25 -11.79
C ASP A 8 -0.85 12.74 -10.92
N LEU A 9 -2.06 13.28 -11.10
CA LEU A 9 -3.27 12.83 -10.40
C LEU A 9 -3.61 11.37 -10.75
N GLN A 10 -3.51 11.01 -12.02
CA GLN A 10 -3.75 9.64 -12.47
C GLN A 10 -2.71 8.68 -11.90
N ASN A 11 -1.43 9.06 -11.93
CA ASN A 11 -0.33 8.29 -11.34
C ASN A 11 -0.55 8.11 -9.83
N LEU A 12 -0.92 9.18 -9.13
CA LEU A 12 -1.17 9.17 -7.69
C LEU A 12 -2.31 8.21 -7.34
N ARG A 13 -3.43 8.29 -8.06
CA ARG A 13 -4.56 7.36 -7.88
C ARG A 13 -4.19 5.91 -8.19
N HIS A 14 -3.41 5.69 -9.24
CA HIS A 14 -2.93 4.34 -9.59
C HIS A 14 -2.05 3.76 -8.47
N LEU A 15 -1.11 4.55 -7.94
CA LEU A 15 -0.25 4.15 -6.83
C LEU A 15 -1.08 3.85 -5.58
N ILE A 16 -2.02 4.72 -5.20
CA ILE A 16 -2.92 4.52 -4.05
C ILE A 16 -3.68 3.19 -4.17
N GLY A 17 -4.29 2.91 -5.33
CA GLY A 17 -4.99 1.65 -5.57
C GLY A 17 -4.05 0.43 -5.58
N GLY A 18 -2.84 0.60 -6.09
CA GLY A 18 -1.80 -0.42 -6.06
C GLY A 18 -1.38 -0.79 -4.64
N TYR A 19 -1.22 0.19 -3.75
CA TYR A 19 -0.89 -0.04 -2.34
C TYR A 19 -2.05 -0.67 -1.56
N GLU A 20 -3.30 -0.34 -1.88
CA GLU A 20 -4.47 -1.03 -1.31
C GLU A 20 -4.50 -2.51 -1.70
N THR A 21 -4.30 -2.81 -2.99
CA THR A 21 -4.21 -4.19 -3.48
C THR A 21 -3.06 -4.95 -2.81
N THR A 22 -1.92 -4.29 -2.65
CA THR A 22 -0.74 -4.88 -2.00
C THR A 22 -1.01 -5.18 -0.54
N HIS A 23 -1.64 -4.25 0.20
CA HIS A 23 -2.04 -4.44 1.59
C HIS A 23 -2.89 -5.71 1.76
N CYS A 24 -4.00 -5.83 1.02
CA CYS A 24 -4.87 -7.00 1.11
C CYS A 24 -4.14 -8.31 0.77
N LYS A 25 -3.28 -8.31 -0.25
CA LYS A 25 -2.47 -9.50 -0.60
C LYS A 25 -1.53 -9.89 0.54
N MET A 26 -0.81 -8.93 1.11
CA MET A 26 0.12 -9.18 2.21
C MET A 26 -0.62 -9.67 3.46
N GLU A 27 -1.79 -9.12 3.78
CA GLU A 27 -2.63 -9.66 4.87
C GLU A 27 -3.05 -11.11 4.61
N ASN A 28 -3.53 -11.42 3.40
CA ASN A 28 -3.90 -12.77 3.03
C ASN A 28 -2.71 -13.74 3.13
N TYR A 29 -1.52 -13.32 2.68
CA TYR A 29 -0.30 -14.12 2.79
C TYR A 29 0.14 -14.30 4.25
N ALA A 30 0.00 -13.27 5.10
CA ALA A 30 0.26 -13.38 6.52
C ALA A 30 -0.69 -14.37 7.22
N GLN A 31 -1.95 -14.42 6.79
CA GLN A 31 -2.94 -15.37 7.32
C GLN A 31 -2.64 -16.81 6.89
N ALA A 32 -2.19 -17.00 5.64
CA ALA A 32 -1.84 -18.31 5.10
C ALA A 32 -0.45 -18.82 5.56
N ALA A 33 0.44 -17.93 5.99
CA ALA A 33 1.78 -18.29 6.44
C ALA A 33 1.76 -19.01 7.79
N THR A 34 2.40 -20.19 7.82
CA THR A 34 2.60 -20.99 9.04
C THR A 34 3.90 -20.65 9.75
N ASP A 35 4.93 -20.24 9.01
CA ASP A 35 6.20 -19.81 9.58
C ASP A 35 6.07 -18.44 10.28
N PRO A 36 6.51 -18.30 11.55
CA PRO A 36 6.35 -17.06 12.31
C PRO A 36 7.10 -15.87 11.70
N GLN A 37 8.29 -16.09 11.12
CA GLN A 37 9.09 -15.02 10.53
C GLN A 37 8.48 -14.54 9.22
N ILE A 38 8.02 -15.46 8.39
CA ILE A 38 7.32 -15.15 7.14
C ILE A 38 6.00 -14.43 7.43
N LYS A 39 5.24 -14.89 8.42
CA LYS A 39 4.01 -14.22 8.86
C LYS A 39 4.28 -12.79 9.30
N GLN A 40 5.30 -12.57 10.14
CA GLN A 40 5.66 -11.24 10.59
C GLN A 40 6.15 -10.34 9.43
N PHE A 41 6.88 -10.91 8.47
CA PHE A 41 7.32 -10.19 7.26
C PHE A 41 6.12 -9.68 6.44
N PHE A 42 5.12 -10.52 6.21
CA PHE A 42 3.92 -10.12 5.49
C PHE A 42 3.07 -9.11 6.29
N GLN A 43 2.95 -9.25 7.61
CA GLN A 43 2.26 -8.27 8.45
C GLN A 43 2.94 -6.89 8.39
N LYS A 44 4.28 -6.85 8.47
CA LYS A 44 5.04 -5.59 8.32
C LYS A 44 4.86 -4.99 6.93
N SER A 45 4.88 -5.82 5.89
CA SER A 45 4.64 -5.38 4.51
C SER A 45 3.23 -4.82 4.31
N ALA A 46 2.22 -5.44 4.91
CA ALA A 46 0.85 -4.94 4.90
C ALA A 46 0.74 -3.57 5.58
N GLN A 47 1.36 -3.39 6.76
CA GLN A 47 1.37 -2.12 7.48
C GLN A 47 2.09 -1.03 6.69
N ALA A 48 3.25 -1.34 6.10
CA ALA A 48 4.00 -0.39 5.26
C ALA A 48 3.16 0.06 4.05
N ALA A 49 2.47 -0.87 3.37
CA ALA A 49 1.59 -0.53 2.26
C ALA A 49 0.43 0.41 2.69
N ALA A 50 -0.17 0.18 3.85
CA ALA A 50 -1.22 1.05 4.40
C ALA A 50 -0.69 2.45 4.76
N GLN A 51 0.51 2.54 5.34
CA GLN A 51 1.16 3.82 5.65
C GLN A 51 1.50 4.60 4.37
N THR A 52 2.10 3.94 3.37
CA THR A 52 2.40 4.59 2.09
C THR A 52 1.14 5.08 1.40
N LYS A 53 0.04 4.29 1.42
CA LYS A 53 -1.26 4.73 0.94
C LYS A 53 -1.72 6.02 1.64
N GLN A 54 -1.65 6.07 2.98
CA GLN A 54 -2.02 7.28 3.73
C GLN A 54 -1.15 8.48 3.37
N GLN A 55 0.15 8.28 3.18
CA GLN A 55 1.05 9.36 2.75
C GLN A 55 0.68 9.87 1.35
N LEU A 56 0.38 8.98 0.41
CA LEU A 56 -0.04 9.35 -0.94
C LEU A 56 -1.38 10.10 -0.95
N LEU A 57 -2.31 9.74 -0.08
CA LEU A 57 -3.59 10.46 0.09
C LEU A 57 -3.40 11.92 0.54
N GLN A 58 -2.28 12.29 1.18
CA GLN A 58 -2.01 13.69 1.55
C GLN A 58 -1.64 14.58 0.37
N PHE A 59 -1.34 13.98 -0.80
CA PHE A 59 -1.06 14.71 -2.03
C PHE A 59 -2.30 14.88 -2.92
N LEU A 60 -3.46 14.32 -2.53
CA LEU A 60 -4.76 14.55 -3.17
C LEU A 60 -5.46 15.76 -2.55
#